data_AF-A0A2V6VBG2-F1
#
_entry.id   AF-A0A2V6VBG2-F1
#
_cell.length_a   1.000
_cell.length_b   1.000
_cell.length_c   1.000
_cell.angle_alpha   90.00
_cell.angle_beta   90.00
_cell.angle_gamma   90.00
#
_symmetry.space_group_name_H-M   'P 1'
#
loop_
_entity.id
_entity.type
_entity.pdbx_description
1 polymer ?
#
loop_
_entity_poly.entity_id
_entity_poly.type
_entity_poly.pdbx_seq_one_letter_code
_entity_poly.pdbx_strand_id
1 'polypeptide(L)'
;MVTRLLRLPPLLPLLCGAHRLVALENLALRHQLAVYKRTVTRPKVCRSDRLFWVALSRVWAGWRQALVIVSPNTVLRWQRRRFCEHWTKLSARPIAGRPPVNVEIKALVTRMAAANPLWGAPRIHGELLRLGFDVS
;
A
#
# COMPACT_ATOMS: atom_id res chain seq x y z
N MET A 1 -32.42 27.99 0.61
CA MET A 1 -31.19 28.55 0.02
C MET A 1 -30.03 27.63 0.38
N VAL A 2 -29.33 26.87 -0.45
CA VAL A 2 -29.34 26.55 -1.89
C VAL A 2 -28.79 25.11 -1.96
N THR A 3 -29.63 24.16 -2.29
CA THR A 3 -29.25 22.81 -2.72
C THR A 3 -28.70 22.89 -4.14
N ARG A 4 -27.41 22.61 -4.33
CA ARG A 4 -26.83 22.23 -5.65
C ARG A 4 -25.77 21.16 -5.39
N LEU A 5 -26.21 19.91 -5.29
CA LEU A 5 -26.10 18.92 -6.37
C LEU A 5 -24.65 18.72 -6.82
N LEU A 6 -24.13 17.54 -6.50
CA LEU A 6 -23.04 16.89 -7.22
C LEU A 6 -23.14 17.21 -8.71
N ARG A 7 -22.20 17.99 -9.24
CA ARG A 7 -21.78 17.90 -10.62
C ARG A 7 -20.36 17.39 -10.61
N LEU A 8 -20.23 16.06 -10.53
CA LEU A 8 -19.10 15.39 -11.17
C LEU A 8 -19.29 15.61 -12.68
N PRO A 9 -18.42 16.35 -13.38
CA PRO A 9 -18.37 16.18 -14.82
C PRO A 9 -17.61 14.87 -15.09
N PRO A 10 -18.21 13.89 -15.80
CA PRO A 10 -17.43 12.78 -16.34
C PRO A 10 -16.59 13.36 -17.48
N LEU A 11 -15.29 13.51 -17.27
CA LEU A 11 -14.35 13.92 -18.35
C LEU A 11 -13.25 12.88 -18.55
N LEU A 12 -13.64 11.62 -18.49
CA LEU A 12 -13.11 10.58 -19.38
C LEU A 12 -14.15 10.50 -20.50
N PRO A 13 -13.95 11.05 -21.73
CA PRO A 13 -12.67 11.13 -22.43
C PRO A 13 -12.48 12.40 -23.30
N LEU A 14 -11.52 13.27 -22.99
CA LEU A 14 -10.91 14.13 -24.01
C LEU A 14 -9.79 13.35 -24.72
N LEU A 15 -10.24 12.38 -25.51
CA LEU A 15 -9.54 11.67 -26.57
C LEU A 15 -9.52 12.54 -27.84
N CYS A 16 -8.75 13.64 -27.89
CA CYS A 16 -8.36 14.27 -29.16
C CYS A 16 -6.95 14.90 -29.02
N GLY A 17 -6.04 14.46 -29.90
CA GLY A 17 -4.59 14.45 -29.75
C GLY A 17 -3.79 15.75 -29.85
N ALA A 18 -4.36 16.93 -29.58
CA ALA A 18 -3.60 18.19 -29.50
C ALA A 18 -3.83 18.95 -28.18
N HIS A 19 -5.03 18.85 -27.60
CA HIS A 19 -5.39 19.63 -26.40
C HIS A 19 -5.18 18.90 -25.08
N ARG A 20 -4.71 17.65 -25.10
CA ARG A 20 -4.47 16.87 -23.87
C ARG A 20 -3.47 17.54 -22.94
N LEU A 21 -2.38 18.05 -23.49
CA LEU A 21 -1.35 18.74 -22.70
C LEU A 21 -1.92 20.00 -22.04
N VAL A 22 -2.61 20.83 -22.81
CA VAL A 22 -3.25 22.08 -22.34
C VAL A 22 -4.37 21.78 -21.33
N ALA A 23 -5.14 20.71 -21.52
CA ALA A 23 -6.17 20.29 -20.58
C ALA A 23 -5.57 19.82 -19.25
N LEU A 24 -4.47 19.04 -19.30
CA LEU A 24 -3.76 18.58 -18.11
C LEU A 24 -3.11 19.75 -17.35
N GLU A 25 -2.58 20.72 -18.08
CA GLU A 25 -2.06 21.98 -17.52
C GLU A 25 -3.16 22.79 -16.83
N ASN A 26 -4.28 23.02 -17.50
CA ASN A 26 -5.43 23.71 -16.90
C ASN A 26 -5.94 23.01 -15.64
N LEU A 27 -5.94 21.67 -15.66
CA LEU A 27 -6.40 20.83 -14.57
C LEU A 27 -5.42 20.90 -13.38
N ALA A 28 -4.11 20.94 -13.63
CA ALA A 28 -3.08 21.18 -12.63
C ALA A 28 -3.22 22.56 -11.97
N LEU A 29 -3.38 23.62 -12.78
CA LEU A 29 -3.52 25.00 -12.31
C LEU A 29 -4.83 25.22 -11.53
N ARG A 30 -5.95 24.66 -11.99
CA ARG A 30 -7.23 24.71 -11.26
C ARG A 30 -7.15 24.02 -9.91
N HIS A 31 -6.44 22.88 -9.84
CA HIS A 31 -6.24 22.20 -8.57
C HIS A 31 -5.39 23.06 -7.61
N GLN A 32 -4.33 23.71 -8.11
CA GLN A 32 -3.51 24.64 -7.31
C GLN A 32 -4.34 25.82 -6.78
N LEU A 33 -5.16 26.44 -7.63
CA LEU A 33 -6.06 27.52 -7.23
C LEU A 33 -7.09 27.06 -6.20
N ALA A 34 -7.63 25.85 -6.34
CA ALA A 34 -8.57 25.29 -5.38
C ALA A 34 -7.91 25.05 -4.01
N VAL A 35 -6.69 24.51 -3.98
CA VAL A 35 -5.91 24.30 -2.74
C VAL A 35 -5.55 25.64 -2.09
N TYR A 36 -5.16 26.63 -2.89
CA TYR A 36 -4.85 27.97 -2.41
C TYR A 36 -6.09 28.67 -1.80
N LYS A 37 -7.21 28.70 -2.53
CA LYS A 37 -8.48 29.28 -2.05
C LYS A 37 -9.02 28.58 -0.82
N ARG A 38 -8.76 27.29 -0.65
CA ARG A 38 -9.19 26.50 0.52
C ARG A 38 -8.40 26.82 1.78
N THR A 39 -7.18 27.37 1.67
CA THR A 39 -6.26 27.43 2.82
C THR A 39 -5.76 28.84 3.10
N VAL A 40 -6.27 29.45 4.18
CA VAL A 40 -6.04 30.87 4.51
C VAL A 40 -4.68 31.14 5.17
N THR A 41 -4.10 30.17 5.88
CA THR A 41 -2.89 30.42 6.71
C THR A 41 -1.66 29.56 6.33
N ARG A 42 -1.85 28.28 5.98
CA ARG A 42 -0.78 27.39 5.47
C ARG A 42 -1.36 26.28 4.60
N PRO A 43 -1.03 26.19 3.30
CA PRO A 43 -1.58 25.17 2.39
C PRO A 43 -1.25 23.75 2.90
N LYS A 44 -2.26 23.06 3.45
CA LYS A 44 -2.16 21.66 3.86
C LYS A 44 -2.61 20.79 2.70
N VAL A 45 -1.66 20.08 2.08
CA VAL A 45 -1.96 19.18 0.96
C VAL A 45 -2.64 17.91 1.48
N CYS A 46 -3.91 17.69 1.11
CA CYS A 46 -4.70 16.54 1.53
C CYS A 46 -4.19 15.24 0.88
N ARG A 47 -4.64 14.07 1.38
CA ARG A 47 -4.32 12.77 0.75
C ARG A 47 -4.82 12.70 -0.70
N SER A 48 -6.00 13.23 -0.98
CA SER A 48 -6.58 13.36 -2.32
C SER A 48 -5.65 14.11 -3.27
N ASP A 49 -5.13 15.25 -2.81
CA ASP A 49 -4.30 16.16 -3.60
C ASP A 49 -2.95 15.50 -3.91
N ARG A 50 -2.40 14.73 -2.96
CA ARG A 50 -1.19 13.92 -3.18
C ARG A 50 -1.41 12.83 -4.23
N LEU A 51 -2.53 12.12 -4.16
CA LEU A 51 -2.87 11.07 -5.13
C LEU A 51 -3.09 11.65 -6.52
N PHE A 52 -3.76 12.81 -6.59
CA PHE A 52 -3.97 13.56 -7.81
C PHE A 52 -2.64 13.90 -8.51
N TRP A 53 -1.67 14.48 -7.79
CA TRP A 53 -0.36 14.83 -8.37
C TRP A 53 0.45 13.61 -8.78
N VAL A 54 0.40 12.52 -8.01
CA VAL A 54 1.08 11.26 -8.36
C VAL A 54 0.45 10.60 -9.60
N ALA A 55 -0.87 10.69 -9.79
CA ALA A 55 -1.52 10.21 -11.00
C ALA A 55 -1.18 11.10 -12.20
N LEU A 56 -1.22 12.42 -12.02
CA LEU A 56 -0.91 13.39 -13.05
C LEU A 56 0.54 13.25 -13.54
N SER A 57 1.50 13.03 -12.63
CA SER A 57 2.91 12.82 -12.97
C SER A 57 3.18 11.54 -13.75
N ARG A 58 2.23 10.58 -13.80
CA ARG A 58 2.33 9.37 -14.63
C ARG A 58 1.80 9.55 -16.04
N VAL A 59 0.82 10.45 -16.23
CA VAL A 59 0.12 10.64 -17.50
C VAL A 59 0.72 11.77 -18.33
N TRP A 60 1.31 12.77 -17.68
CA TRP A 60 1.86 13.95 -18.34
C TRP A 60 3.37 14.03 -18.14
N ALA A 61 4.16 14.12 -19.22
CA ALA A 61 5.61 14.31 -19.12
C ALA A 61 6.03 15.74 -18.71
N GLY A 62 5.22 16.75 -19.04
CA GLY A 62 5.46 18.17 -18.74
C GLY A 62 5.01 18.63 -17.35
N TRP A 63 4.54 17.72 -16.49
CA TRP A 63 3.97 18.04 -15.18
C TRP A 63 4.84 18.91 -14.26
N ARG A 64 6.18 18.85 -14.43
CA ARG A 64 7.13 19.65 -13.66
C ARG A 64 7.02 21.15 -13.94
N GLN A 65 6.65 21.52 -15.17
CA GLN A 65 6.55 22.93 -15.59
C GLN A 65 5.30 23.60 -15.02
N ALA A 66 4.21 22.84 -14.80
CA ALA A 66 2.97 23.35 -14.20
C ALA A 66 3.00 23.45 -12.67
N LEU A 67 4.09 23.05 -12.03
CA LEU A 67 4.22 23.07 -10.57
C LEU A 67 4.78 24.40 -10.08
N VAL A 68 3.88 25.31 -9.70
CA VAL A 68 4.25 26.61 -9.12
C VAL A 68 4.28 26.56 -7.59
N ILE A 69 3.31 25.87 -6.97
CA ILE A 69 3.12 25.88 -5.51
C ILE A 69 3.84 24.72 -4.81
N VAL A 70 3.87 23.54 -5.44
CA VAL A 70 4.41 22.32 -4.85
C VAL A 70 5.71 21.96 -5.55
N SER A 71 6.81 21.83 -4.81
CA SER A 71 8.09 21.41 -5.41
C SER A 71 7.95 20.02 -6.07
N PRO A 72 8.43 19.83 -7.31
CA PRO A 72 8.42 18.54 -8.01
C PRO A 72 9.04 17.40 -7.19
N ASN A 73 10.07 17.70 -6.38
CA ASN A 73 10.71 16.74 -5.49
C ASN A 73 9.74 16.18 -4.42
N THR A 74 8.74 16.96 -4.02
CA THR A 74 7.72 16.53 -3.05
C THR A 74 6.79 15.50 -3.67
N VAL A 75 6.38 15.69 -4.93
CA VAL A 75 5.54 14.75 -5.67
C VAL A 75 6.27 13.43 -5.87
N LEU A 76 7.54 13.47 -6.27
CA LEU A 76 8.39 12.27 -6.38
C LEU A 76 8.53 11.54 -5.05
N ARG A 77 8.67 12.27 -3.93
CA ARG A 77 8.73 11.68 -2.60
C ARG A 77 7.43 10.95 -2.24
N TRP A 78 6.27 11.50 -2.58
CA TRP A 78 4.99 10.82 -2.38
C TRP A 78 4.85 9.57 -3.26
N GLN A 79 5.30 9.64 -4.51
CA GLN A 79 5.30 8.49 -5.41
C GLN A 79 6.19 7.37 -4.87
N ARG A 80 7.43 7.68 -4.48
CA ARG A 80 8.36 6.72 -3.88
C ARG A 80 7.78 6.11 -2.61
N ARG A 81 7.23 6.93 -1.71
CA ARG A 81 6.60 6.44 -0.48
C ARG A 81 5.46 5.48 -0.76
N ARG A 82 4.56 5.80 -1.69
CA ARG A 82 3.47 4.90 -2.09
C ARG A 82 3.98 3.59 -2.67
N PHE A 83 5.03 3.66 -3.49
CA PHE A 83 5.68 2.49 -4.06
C PHE A 83 6.29 1.62 -2.96
N CYS A 84 7.10 2.20 -2.07
CA CYS A 84 7.66 1.50 -0.92
C CYS A 84 6.54 0.85 -0.08
N GLU A 85 5.50 1.59 0.31
CA GLU A 85 4.39 1.03 1.10
C GLU A 85 3.66 -0.10 0.38
N HIS A 86 3.47 -0.01 -0.93
CA HIS A 86 2.88 -1.09 -1.73
C HIS A 86 3.74 -2.34 -1.72
N TRP A 87 5.05 -2.19 -2.00
CA TRP A 87 5.97 -3.32 -1.99
C TRP A 87 6.19 -3.88 -0.60
N THR A 88 6.24 -3.06 0.44
CA THR A 88 6.29 -3.52 1.83
C THR A 88 5.06 -4.32 2.20
N LYS A 89 3.86 -3.95 1.71
CA LYS A 89 2.64 -4.73 1.93
C LYS A 89 2.63 -6.03 1.12
N LEU A 90 3.16 -6.02 -0.09
CA LEU A 90 3.23 -7.20 -0.94
C LEU A 90 4.31 -8.18 -0.46
N SER A 91 5.44 -7.66 0.01
CA SER A 91 6.53 -8.43 0.60
C SER A 91 6.31 -8.76 2.07
N ALA A 92 5.26 -8.20 2.69
CA ALA A 92 4.82 -8.62 4.01
C ALA A 92 4.50 -10.11 3.91
N ARG A 93 5.28 -10.92 4.64
CA ARG A 93 5.05 -12.36 4.73
C ARG A 93 3.58 -12.60 5.07
N PRO A 94 2.92 -13.57 4.42
CA PRO A 94 1.63 -14.03 4.90
C PRO A 94 1.77 -14.36 6.39
N ILE A 95 0.77 -13.96 7.19
CA ILE A 95 0.72 -14.20 8.64
C ILE A 95 0.83 -15.70 8.97
N ALA A 96 0.60 -16.56 7.98
CA ALA A 96 0.81 -18.00 8.06
C ALA A 96 2.31 -18.37 8.02
N GLY A 97 2.90 -18.52 9.20
CA GLY A 97 4.07 -19.38 9.39
C GLY A 97 3.69 -20.87 9.29
N ARG A 98 4.53 -21.77 9.81
CA ARG A 98 4.18 -23.20 9.94
C ARG A 98 2.84 -23.31 10.68
N PRO A 99 1.88 -24.13 10.20
CA PRO A 99 0.63 -24.34 10.94
C PRO A 99 0.96 -24.78 12.37
N PRO A 100 0.25 -24.24 13.38
CA PRO A 100 0.49 -24.61 14.76
C PRO A 100 0.24 -26.12 14.93
N VAL A 101 1.22 -26.83 15.50
CA VAL A 101 1.07 -28.23 15.89
C VAL A 101 0.03 -28.31 17.00
N ASN A 102 -0.82 -29.34 17.00
CA ASN A 102 -1.81 -29.58 18.06
C ASN A 102 -1.14 -29.55 19.45
N VAL A 103 -1.75 -28.84 20.40
CA VAL A 103 -1.27 -28.66 21.77
C VAL A 103 -1.03 -30.02 22.45
N GLU A 104 -1.86 -31.02 22.15
CA GLU A 104 -1.73 -32.38 22.68
C GLU A 104 -0.42 -33.05 22.23
N ILE A 105 -0.09 -32.94 20.94
CA ILE A 105 1.15 -33.48 20.38
C ILE A 105 2.36 -32.78 21.01
N LYS A 106 2.28 -31.45 21.19
CA LYS A 106 3.34 -30.69 21.86
C LYS A 106 3.54 -31.15 23.31
N ALA A 107 2.46 -31.35 24.06
CA ALA A 107 2.51 -31.85 25.43
C ALA A 107 3.10 -33.27 25.50
N LEU A 108 2.74 -34.13 24.54
CA LEU A 108 3.29 -35.48 24.41
C LEU A 108 4.80 -35.44 24.15
N VAL A 109 5.27 -34.64 23.20
CA VAL A 109 6.70 -34.42 22.91
C VAL A 109 7.44 -33.99 24.18
N THR A 110 6.91 -33.01 24.91
CA THR A 110 7.55 -32.51 26.15
C THR A 110 7.63 -33.60 27.23
N ARG A 111 6.58 -34.42 27.40
CA ARG A 111 6.58 -35.55 28.34
C ARG A 111 7.59 -36.62 27.94
N MET A 112 7.66 -36.98 26.66
CA MET A 112 8.60 -37.98 26.16
C MET A 112 10.05 -37.53 26.30
N ALA A 113 10.33 -36.25 26.02
CA ALA A 113 11.65 -35.66 26.18
C ALA A 113 12.08 -35.60 27.67
N ALA A 114 11.15 -35.26 28.57
CA ALA A 114 11.42 -35.23 30.00
C ALA A 114 11.63 -36.64 30.58
N ALA A 115 10.86 -37.63 30.12
CA ALA A 115 10.99 -39.01 30.56
C ALA A 115 12.24 -39.71 30.00
N ASN A 116 12.77 -39.26 28.85
CA ASN A 116 13.92 -39.88 28.19
C ASN A 116 14.97 -38.83 27.76
N PRO A 117 15.82 -38.36 28.70
CA PRO A 117 16.77 -37.27 28.44
C PRO A 117 17.81 -37.55 27.34
N LEU A 118 18.07 -38.84 27.05
CA LEU A 118 19.02 -39.26 26.02
C LEU A 118 18.41 -39.29 24.61
N TRP A 119 17.11 -39.07 24.47
CA TRP A 119 16.43 -39.13 23.18
C TRP A 119 16.55 -37.79 22.43
N GLY A 120 17.19 -37.82 21.26
CA GLY A 120 17.21 -36.70 20.34
C GLY A 120 15.89 -36.54 19.57
N ALA A 121 15.68 -35.37 18.97
CA ALA A 121 14.49 -35.05 18.17
C ALA A 121 14.12 -36.10 17.09
N PRO A 122 15.08 -36.68 16.32
CA PRO A 122 14.75 -37.73 15.35
C PRO A 122 14.16 -38.99 15.98
N ARG A 123 14.60 -39.34 17.20
CA ARG A 123 14.12 -40.51 17.93
C ARG A 123 12.71 -40.29 18.46
N ILE A 124 12.43 -39.11 19.01
CA ILE A 124 11.08 -38.73 19.44
C ILE A 124 10.11 -38.68 18.25
N HIS A 125 10.55 -38.15 17.11
CA HIS A 125 9.76 -38.15 15.87
C HIS A 125 9.43 -39.57 15.39
N GLY A 126 10.40 -40.48 15.40
CA GLY A 126 10.18 -41.89 15.06
C GLY A 126 9.18 -42.59 15.98
N GLU A 127 9.21 -42.29 17.28
CA GLU A 127 8.22 -42.82 18.23
C GLU A 127 6.83 -42.20 18.03
N LEU A 128 6.74 -40.92 17.68
CA LEU A 128 5.47 -40.29 17.34
C LEU A 128 4.84 -40.90 16.08
N LEU A 129 5.65 -41.18 15.06
CA LEU A 129 5.21 -41.89 13.86
C LEU A 129 4.70 -43.30 14.20
N ARG A 130 5.37 -44.01 15.11
CA ARG A 130 4.91 -45.32 15.60
C ARG A 130 3.59 -45.25 16.35
N LEU A 131 3.31 -44.14 17.05
CA LEU A 131 2.03 -43.88 17.72
C LEU A 131 0.94 -43.39 16.77
N GLY A 132 1.23 -43.27 15.46
CA GLY A 132 0.27 -42.85 14.44
C GLY A 132 0.12 -41.34 14.28
N PHE A 133 1.01 -40.55 14.88
CA PHE A 133 1.01 -39.09 14.70
C PHE A 133 1.88 -38.70 13.50
N ASP A 134 1.28 -38.02 12.52
CA ASP A 134 2.02 -37.38 11.42
C ASP A 134 2.42 -35.95 11.82
N VAL A 135 3.74 -35.71 11.96
CA VAL A 135 4.30 -34.42 12.38
C VAL A 135 5.29 -33.95 11.30
N SER A 136 4.82 -33.06 10.42
CA SER A 136 5.61 -32.46 9.33
C SER A 136 6.46 -31.28 9.74
#